data_AF-A0A068Z550-F1
#
_entry.id   AF-A0A068Z550-F1
#
_cell.length_a   1.000
_cell.length_b   1.000
_cell.length_c   1.000
_cell.angle_alpha   90.00
_cell.angle_beta   90.00
_cell.angle_gamma   90.00
#
_symmetry.space_group_name_H-M   'P 1'
#
loop_
_entity.id
_entity.type
_entity.pdbx_description
1 polymer ?
#
loop_
_entity_poly.entity_id
_entity_poly.type
_entity_poly.pdbx_seq_one_letter_code
_entity_poly.pdbx_strand_id
1 'polypeptide(L)'
;MKILKRGIAQITDATIGYGIVAIILVSVLIPLSQWAAEAYRLNIAAGQANTVQKAVNHYIADQHAVIAARSSVSSGYTLTVPMLITAGYLPAGFASTTPYTATYRTLIFQPVPNRLHSMTFMSGGTPLSLSQARKLANSIGAAGGYIENGVAKGALGSWQENLSAFGGYNPGDGSVVIAGFYANGARVNDYLYRHAVAGYPELNTMGTALNMGGNDITTVRDVNARNGYFSESVQSGGAITANKDLTANGMLRGSHDLVLGGVVKLQQVNTAGASCDTWGAISRDNAGAILSCQSGIWHGGDPLAVIQVLDTTLTNMTDIIRPHIPSLFTHQAARLSCQKRWVPGGRAETPGRWQGTSVIRW
;
A
#
# COMPACT_ATOMS: atom_id res chain seq x y z
N MET A 1 17.47 104.65 -22.65
CA MET A 1 16.77 103.60 -21.88
C MET A 1 16.44 102.44 -22.83
N LYS A 2 17.29 101.40 -22.90
CA LYS A 2 17.07 100.22 -23.77
C LYS A 2 16.35 99.15 -22.96
N ILE A 3 15.08 98.91 -23.26
CA ILE A 3 14.27 97.85 -22.65
C ILE A 3 14.56 96.55 -23.41
N LEU A 4 15.35 95.67 -22.79
CA LEU A 4 15.61 94.32 -23.30
C LEU A 4 14.36 93.45 -23.06
N LYS A 5 13.65 93.10 -24.14
CA LYS A 5 12.61 92.06 -24.15
C LYS A 5 13.26 90.68 -23.96
N ARG A 6 13.44 90.26 -22.71
CA ARG A 6 13.66 88.86 -22.35
C ARG A 6 12.29 88.20 -22.13
N GLY A 7 11.77 87.49 -23.13
CA GLY A 7 10.44 86.85 -22.96
C GLY A 7 10.07 85.73 -23.92
N ILE A 8 10.82 85.47 -24.99
CA ILE A 8 10.39 84.51 -26.04
C ILE A 8 11.42 83.38 -26.26
N ALA A 9 12.60 83.45 -25.64
CA ALA A 9 13.66 82.45 -25.84
C ALA A 9 13.59 81.24 -24.87
N GLN A 10 12.75 81.26 -23.82
CA GLN A 10 12.67 80.15 -22.86
C GLN A 10 11.60 79.10 -23.19
N ILE A 11 10.60 79.42 -24.01
CA ILE A 11 9.54 78.47 -24.38
C ILE A 11 10.02 77.51 -25.49
N THR A 12 10.87 77.99 -26.41
CA THR A 12 11.38 77.19 -27.53
C THR A 12 12.34 76.10 -27.06
N ASP A 13 13.19 76.40 -26.08
CA ASP A 13 14.19 75.46 -25.54
C ASP A 13 13.53 74.36 -24.68
N ALA A 14 12.49 74.73 -23.90
CA ALA A 14 11.69 73.77 -23.14
C ALA A 14 10.90 72.82 -24.06
N THR A 15 10.29 73.33 -25.14
CA THR A 15 9.52 72.50 -26.08
C THR A 15 10.41 71.51 -26.85
N ILE A 16 11.62 71.91 -27.23
CA ILE A 16 12.62 71.02 -27.84
C ILE A 16 13.08 69.97 -26.82
N GLY A 17 13.32 70.37 -25.56
CA GLY A 17 13.65 69.46 -24.47
C GLY A 17 12.59 68.38 -24.24
N TYR A 18 11.31 68.75 -24.17
CA TYR A 18 10.21 67.78 -24.04
C TYR A 18 10.06 66.89 -25.28
N GLY A 19 10.30 67.41 -26.49
CA GLY A 19 10.29 66.62 -27.72
C GLY A 19 11.39 65.55 -27.73
N ILE A 20 12.61 65.91 -27.31
CA ILE A 20 13.73 64.96 -27.19
C ILE A 20 13.45 63.93 -26.10
N VAL A 21 12.92 64.35 -24.95
CA VAL A 21 12.55 63.43 -23.86
C VAL A 21 11.42 62.48 -24.29
N ALA A 22 10.43 62.95 -25.04
CA ALA A 22 9.37 62.10 -25.58
C ALA A 22 9.90 61.09 -26.60
N ILE A 23 10.82 61.50 -27.49
CA ILE A 23 11.47 60.58 -28.45
C ILE A 23 12.32 59.55 -27.72
N ILE A 24 13.10 59.94 -26.70
CA ILE A 24 13.88 59.01 -25.87
C ILE A 24 12.96 58.06 -25.11
N LEU A 25 11.87 58.57 -24.52
CA LEU A 25 10.88 57.73 -23.82
C LEU A 25 10.26 56.72 -24.77
N VAL A 26 9.82 57.12 -25.96
CA VAL A 26 9.23 56.22 -26.95
C VAL A 26 10.27 55.22 -27.47
N SER A 27 11.47 55.66 -27.81
CA SER A 27 12.54 54.80 -28.35
C SER A 27 13.15 53.85 -27.32
N VAL A 28 12.99 54.10 -26.02
CA VAL A 28 13.46 53.20 -24.94
C VAL A 28 12.33 52.36 -24.37
N LEU A 29 11.17 52.96 -24.05
CA LEU A 29 10.04 52.25 -23.42
C LEU A 29 9.35 51.27 -24.38
N ILE A 30 9.19 51.60 -25.67
CA ILE A 30 8.56 50.68 -26.62
C ILE A 30 9.39 49.39 -26.77
N PRO A 31 10.69 49.43 -27.13
CA PRO A 31 11.46 48.19 -27.23
C PRO A 31 11.64 47.48 -25.88
N LEU A 32 11.70 48.19 -24.75
CA LEU A 32 11.67 47.55 -23.42
C LEU A 32 10.35 46.82 -23.16
N SER A 33 9.21 47.41 -23.52
CA SER A 33 7.90 46.78 -23.35
C SER A 33 7.73 45.56 -24.27
N GLN A 34 8.24 45.63 -25.50
CA GLN A 34 8.26 44.51 -26.44
C GLN A 34 9.20 43.40 -25.98
N TRP A 35 10.37 43.76 -25.46
CA TRP A 35 11.32 42.82 -24.88
C TRP A 35 10.73 42.12 -23.64
N ALA A 36 10.08 42.88 -22.75
CA ALA A 36 9.41 42.35 -21.56
C ALA A 36 8.24 41.43 -21.93
N ALA A 37 7.43 41.82 -22.92
CA ALA A 37 6.32 41.00 -23.41
C ALA A 37 6.81 39.68 -24.04
N GLU A 38 7.89 39.71 -24.82
CA GLU A 38 8.47 38.50 -25.42
C GLU A 38 9.13 37.61 -24.36
N ALA A 39 9.87 38.19 -23.42
CA ALA A 39 10.43 37.44 -22.30
C ALA A 39 9.34 36.77 -21.46
N TYR A 40 8.22 37.47 -21.23
CA TYR A 40 7.06 36.89 -20.54
C TYR A 40 6.45 35.72 -21.31
N ARG A 41 6.22 35.88 -22.63
CA ARG A 41 5.68 34.80 -23.50
C ARG A 41 6.57 33.57 -23.52
N LEU A 42 7.90 33.75 -23.59
CA LEU A 42 8.87 32.66 -23.54
C LEU A 42 8.82 31.88 -22.23
N ASN A 43 8.74 32.57 -21.09
CA ASN A 43 8.65 31.93 -19.77
C ASN A 43 7.35 31.13 -19.61
N ILE A 44 6.21 31.67 -20.08
CA ILE A 44 4.93 30.94 -20.04
C ILE A 44 4.96 29.73 -20.97
N ALA A 45 5.49 29.87 -22.19
CA ALA A 45 5.65 28.76 -23.12
C ALA A 45 6.56 27.65 -22.55
N ALA A 46 7.65 28.01 -21.88
CA ALA A 46 8.53 27.08 -21.20
C ALA A 46 7.85 26.38 -20.01
N GLY A 47 7.08 27.12 -19.22
CA GLY A 47 6.28 26.56 -18.12
C GLY A 47 5.26 25.54 -18.61
N GLN A 48 4.51 25.87 -19.68
CA GLN A 48 3.57 24.94 -20.32
C GLN A 48 4.28 23.71 -20.90
N ALA A 49 5.39 23.91 -21.60
CA ALA A 49 6.22 22.84 -22.15
C ALA A 49 6.68 21.86 -21.05
N ASN A 50 7.10 22.38 -19.89
CA ASN A 50 7.49 21.57 -18.74
C ASN A 50 6.30 20.79 -18.13
N THR A 51 5.12 21.40 -18.04
CA THR A 51 3.89 20.71 -17.58
C THR A 51 3.51 19.58 -18.53
N VAL A 52 3.52 19.82 -19.84
CA VAL A 52 3.27 18.78 -20.85
C VAL A 52 4.33 17.69 -20.76
N GLN A 53 5.61 18.03 -20.68
CA GLN A 53 6.68 17.03 -20.61
C GLN A 53 6.58 16.16 -19.35
N LYS A 54 6.18 16.72 -18.20
CA LYS A 54 5.90 15.93 -16.99
C LYS A 54 4.77 14.94 -17.25
N ALA A 55 3.64 15.39 -17.82
CA ALA A 55 2.51 14.52 -18.15
C ALA A 55 2.90 13.41 -19.16
N VAL A 56 3.68 13.75 -20.19
CA VAL A 56 4.26 12.80 -21.15
C VAL A 56 5.09 11.74 -20.43
N ASN A 57 6.00 12.16 -19.54
CA ASN A 57 6.86 11.24 -18.80
C ASN A 57 6.05 10.29 -17.90
N HIS A 58 5.01 10.78 -17.24
CA HIS A 58 4.10 9.95 -16.44
C HIS A 58 3.33 8.95 -17.32
N TYR A 59 2.75 9.42 -18.43
CA TYR A 59 2.05 8.54 -19.36
C TYR A 59 2.95 7.44 -19.92
N ILE A 60 4.19 7.77 -20.32
CA ILE A 60 5.15 6.80 -20.83
C ILE A 60 5.51 5.76 -19.76
N ALA A 61 5.66 6.19 -18.50
CA ALA A 61 5.97 5.29 -17.40
C ALA A 61 4.83 4.30 -17.14
N ASP A 62 3.59 4.79 -17.05
CA ASP A 62 2.41 3.98 -16.70
C ASP A 62 1.95 3.10 -17.87
N GLN A 63 2.07 3.59 -19.11
CA GLN A 63 1.65 2.89 -20.33
C GLN A 63 2.79 2.21 -21.07
N HIS A 64 3.92 1.95 -20.40
CA HIS A 64 5.14 1.42 -21.02
C HIS A 64 4.88 0.17 -21.87
N ALA A 65 4.15 -0.82 -21.34
CA ALA A 65 3.86 -2.07 -22.06
C ALA A 65 3.00 -1.85 -23.32
N VAL A 66 2.03 -0.94 -23.24
CA VAL A 66 1.14 -0.60 -24.37
C VAL A 66 1.91 0.13 -25.47
N ILE A 67 2.77 1.09 -25.08
CA ILE A 67 3.61 1.83 -26.02
C ILE A 67 4.62 0.88 -26.66
N ALA A 68 5.31 0.06 -25.86
CA ALA A 68 6.32 -0.88 -26.35
C ALA A 68 5.76 -1.90 -27.35
N ALA A 69 4.52 -2.34 -27.17
CA ALA A 69 3.83 -3.22 -28.12
C ALA A 69 3.46 -2.53 -29.44
N ARG A 70 3.43 -1.19 -29.48
CA ARG A 70 3.01 -0.37 -30.63
C ARG A 70 4.12 0.47 -31.24
N SER A 71 5.33 0.42 -30.67
CA SER A 71 6.52 1.11 -31.17
C SER A 71 7.59 0.12 -31.58
N SER A 72 8.38 0.47 -32.59
CA SER A 72 9.53 -0.30 -33.06
C SER A 72 10.67 0.64 -33.43
N VAL A 73 11.71 0.09 -34.07
CA VAL A 73 12.80 0.87 -34.67
C VAL A 73 12.33 1.79 -35.81
N SER A 74 11.23 1.45 -36.48
CA SER A 74 10.76 2.14 -37.70
C SER A 74 9.33 2.67 -37.58
N SER A 75 8.56 2.24 -36.58
CA SER A 75 7.20 2.69 -36.31
C SER A 75 7.14 3.37 -34.95
N GLY A 76 6.82 4.67 -34.93
CA GLY A 76 6.73 5.44 -33.70
C GLY A 76 5.31 5.50 -33.15
N TYR A 77 5.17 5.39 -31.84
CA TYR A 77 3.93 5.75 -31.15
C TYR A 77 3.81 7.27 -31.07
N THR A 78 2.67 7.82 -31.51
CA THR A 78 2.40 9.25 -31.42
C THR A 78 1.51 9.54 -30.21
N LEU A 79 1.95 10.44 -29.34
CA LEU A 79 1.21 10.94 -28.19
C LEU A 79 0.92 12.44 -28.36
N THR A 80 -0.30 12.86 -28.02
CA THR A 80 -0.78 14.24 -28.17
C THR A 80 -1.42 14.74 -26.86
N VAL A 81 -1.56 16.06 -26.70
CA VAL A 81 -2.19 16.67 -25.52
C VAL A 81 -3.63 16.17 -25.28
N PRO A 82 -4.51 16.03 -26.29
CA PRO A 82 -5.85 15.45 -26.09
C PRO A 82 -5.83 14.02 -25.50
N MET A 83 -4.84 13.20 -25.88
CA MET A 83 -4.67 11.86 -25.31
C MET A 83 -4.28 11.94 -23.83
N LEU A 84 -3.39 12.87 -23.47
CA LEU A 84 -3.00 13.11 -22.07
C LEU A 84 -4.17 13.61 -21.21
N ILE A 85 -5.03 14.47 -21.76
CA ILE A 85 -6.25 14.94 -21.08
C ILE A 85 -7.22 13.77 -20.88
N THR A 86 -7.49 13.00 -21.93
CA THR A 86 -8.42 11.85 -21.89
C THR A 86 -7.94 10.79 -20.90
N ALA A 87 -6.63 10.56 -20.82
CA ALA A 87 -6.03 9.60 -19.90
C ALA A 87 -5.82 10.16 -18.47
N GLY A 88 -6.18 11.41 -18.20
CA GLY A 88 -6.15 12.03 -16.86
C GLY A 88 -4.80 12.59 -16.41
N TYR A 89 -3.80 12.68 -17.29
CA TYR A 89 -2.47 13.23 -16.97
C TYR A 89 -2.40 14.76 -17.11
N LEU A 90 -3.39 15.36 -17.78
CA LEU A 90 -3.59 16.81 -17.86
C LEU A 90 -5.04 17.16 -17.50
N PRO A 91 -5.30 18.31 -16.85
CA PRO A 91 -6.65 18.71 -16.47
C PRO A 91 -7.52 18.99 -17.70
N ALA A 92 -8.83 18.78 -17.55
CA ALA A 92 -9.81 19.21 -18.54
C ALA A 92 -9.69 20.73 -18.78
N GLY A 93 -9.53 21.14 -20.03
CA GLY A 93 -9.32 22.54 -20.41
C GLY A 93 -7.86 22.98 -20.55
N PHE A 94 -6.88 22.08 -20.36
CA PHE A 94 -5.48 22.40 -20.71
C PHE A 94 -5.35 22.75 -22.20
N ALA A 95 -4.74 23.89 -22.51
CA ALA A 95 -4.60 24.36 -23.89
C ALA A 95 -3.70 23.41 -24.70
N SER A 96 -4.20 22.93 -25.83
CA SER A 96 -3.43 22.07 -26.76
C SER A 96 -2.40 22.86 -27.59
N THR A 97 -2.50 24.19 -27.57
CA THR A 97 -1.64 25.11 -28.29
C THR A 97 -0.82 25.99 -27.34
N THR A 98 0.41 26.31 -27.73
CA THR A 98 1.27 27.25 -27.02
C THR A 98 0.86 28.71 -27.28
N PRO A 99 1.43 29.69 -26.56
CA PRO A 99 1.24 31.11 -26.87
C PRO A 99 1.68 31.51 -28.29
N TYR A 100 2.46 30.66 -28.97
CA TYR A 100 2.89 30.81 -30.36
C TYR A 100 2.05 29.97 -31.33
N THR A 101 0.91 29.42 -30.89
CA THR A 101 -0.03 28.56 -31.64
C THR A 101 0.55 27.21 -32.11
N ALA A 102 1.72 26.82 -31.62
CA ALA A 102 2.29 25.50 -31.85
C ALA A 102 1.56 24.44 -31.03
N THR A 103 1.44 23.22 -31.56
CA THR A 103 0.89 22.05 -30.86
C THR A 103 2.00 21.13 -30.39
N TYR A 104 1.76 20.39 -29.30
CA TYR A 104 2.70 19.38 -28.82
C TYR A 104 2.38 18.01 -29.41
N ARG A 105 3.40 17.41 -30.03
CA ARG A 105 3.36 16.03 -30.53
C ARG A 105 4.59 15.28 -30.04
N THR A 106 4.39 14.25 -29.22
CA THR A 106 5.48 13.38 -28.80
C THR A 106 5.55 12.16 -29.68
N LEU A 107 6.74 11.88 -30.22
CA LEU A 107 7.04 10.64 -30.92
C LEU A 107 7.87 9.74 -30.02
N ILE A 108 7.50 8.46 -29.93
CA ILE A 108 8.14 7.47 -29.08
C ILE A 108 8.51 6.26 -29.93
N PHE A 109 9.80 5.99 -30.03
CA PHE A 109 10.37 4.86 -30.76
C PHE A 109 11.02 3.87 -29.80
N GLN A 110 11.28 2.67 -30.28
CA GLN A 110 11.95 1.62 -29.52
C GLN A 110 13.16 1.12 -30.32
N PRO A 111 14.31 1.85 -30.30
CA PRO A 111 15.52 1.46 -31.02
C PRO A 111 16.07 0.11 -30.56
N VAL A 112 15.89 -0.19 -29.26
CA VAL A 112 16.22 -1.47 -28.63
C VAL A 112 14.96 -1.97 -27.92
N PRO A 113 14.65 -3.29 -27.96
CA PRO A 113 13.49 -3.83 -27.26
C PRO A 113 13.37 -3.36 -25.81
N ASN A 114 12.19 -2.88 -25.42
CA ASN A 114 11.87 -2.31 -24.10
C ASN A 114 12.70 -1.08 -23.68
N ARG A 115 13.39 -0.41 -24.62
CA ARG A 115 14.02 0.89 -24.37
C ARG A 115 13.35 1.94 -25.24
N LEU A 116 12.48 2.71 -24.60
CA LEU A 116 11.75 3.79 -25.25
C LEU A 116 12.64 5.02 -25.37
N HIS A 117 12.61 5.61 -26.55
CA HIS A 117 13.29 6.84 -26.89
C HIS A 117 12.27 7.82 -27.43
N SER A 118 12.21 9.03 -26.86
CA SER A 118 11.10 9.94 -27.16
C SER A 118 11.54 11.39 -27.34
N MET A 119 10.80 12.11 -28.17
CA MET A 119 10.98 13.54 -28.37
C MET A 119 9.64 14.21 -28.54
N THR A 120 9.41 15.28 -27.79
CA THR A 120 8.22 16.12 -27.91
C THR A 120 8.53 17.27 -28.85
N PHE A 121 7.81 17.33 -29.96
CA PHE A 121 7.91 18.38 -30.96
C PHE A 121 6.86 19.45 -30.70
N MET A 122 7.28 20.71 -30.74
CA MET A 122 6.38 21.86 -30.84
C MET A 122 6.27 22.23 -32.31
N SER A 123 5.16 21.85 -32.95
CA SER A 123 4.97 22.03 -34.39
C SER A 123 3.67 22.78 -34.72
N GLY A 124 3.72 23.52 -35.82
CA GLY A 124 2.66 24.46 -36.22
C GLY A 124 2.79 25.83 -35.55
N GLY A 125 1.85 26.72 -35.89
CA GLY A 125 1.81 28.09 -35.38
C GLY A 125 2.78 29.06 -36.05
N THR A 126 3.07 30.17 -35.38
CA THR A 126 3.97 31.21 -35.92
C THR A 126 5.42 30.73 -35.82
N PRO A 127 6.17 30.69 -36.94
CA PRO A 127 7.55 30.22 -36.93
C PRO A 127 8.41 31.12 -36.04
N LEU A 128 9.15 30.50 -35.12
CA LEU A 128 10.13 31.19 -34.29
C LEU A 128 11.41 31.39 -35.09
N SER A 129 12.02 32.58 -34.98
CA SER A 129 13.40 32.75 -35.46
C SER A 129 14.33 31.82 -34.69
N LEU A 130 15.47 31.40 -35.28
CA LEU A 130 16.46 30.56 -34.59
C LEU A 130 16.90 31.16 -33.24
N SER A 131 17.00 32.49 -33.15
CA SER A 131 17.30 33.19 -31.89
C SER A 131 16.21 32.99 -30.84
N GLN A 132 14.93 33.10 -31.22
CA GLN A 132 13.81 32.85 -30.30
C GLN A 132 13.69 31.38 -29.91
N ALA A 133 13.88 30.46 -30.86
CA ALA A 133 13.86 29.02 -30.61
C ALA A 133 14.94 28.61 -29.60
N ARG A 134 16.17 29.13 -29.75
CA ARG A 134 17.27 28.93 -28.79
C ARG A 134 16.93 29.49 -27.41
N LYS A 135 16.35 30.68 -27.34
CA LYS A 135 15.91 31.28 -26.06
C LYS A 135 14.85 30.42 -25.38
N LEU A 136 13.84 29.96 -26.12
CA LEU A 136 12.79 29.10 -25.57
C LEU A 136 13.36 27.75 -25.11
N ALA A 137 14.23 27.12 -25.90
CA ALA A 137 14.93 25.89 -25.52
C ALA A 137 15.71 26.08 -24.21
N ASN A 138 16.46 27.18 -24.07
CA ASN A 138 17.18 27.50 -22.84
C ASN A 138 16.23 27.71 -21.65
N SER A 139 15.07 28.34 -21.86
CA SER A 139 14.05 28.53 -20.83
C SER A 139 13.34 27.24 -20.40
N ILE A 140 13.21 26.25 -21.29
CA ILE A 140 12.70 24.92 -20.94
C ILE A 140 13.70 24.18 -20.04
N GLY A 141 15.00 24.35 -20.30
CA GLY A 141 16.09 23.80 -19.50
C GLY A 141 16.87 22.72 -20.25
N ALA A 142 17.54 21.83 -19.51
CA ALA A 142 18.49 20.85 -20.08
C ALA A 142 17.87 19.92 -21.15
N ALA A 143 16.59 19.59 -21.03
CA ALA A 143 15.87 18.77 -22.01
C ALA A 143 15.39 19.57 -23.24
N GLY A 144 15.33 20.90 -23.14
CA GLY A 144 14.87 21.76 -24.22
C GLY A 144 15.88 21.82 -25.36
N GLY A 145 15.38 21.86 -26.59
CA GLY A 145 16.19 21.95 -27.80
C GLY A 145 15.48 22.67 -28.94
N TYR A 146 16.21 22.86 -30.04
CA TYR A 146 15.71 23.51 -31.25
C TYR A 146 16.21 22.75 -32.48
N ILE A 147 15.48 22.87 -33.59
CA ILE A 147 15.85 22.25 -34.87
C ILE A 147 16.60 23.27 -35.74
N GLU A 148 17.75 22.85 -36.27
CA GLU A 148 18.55 23.61 -37.22
C GLU A 148 19.26 22.63 -38.16
N ASN A 149 19.10 22.82 -39.47
CA ASN A 149 19.65 21.94 -40.52
C ASN A 149 19.25 20.46 -40.35
N GLY A 150 18.00 20.20 -39.97
CA GLY A 150 17.49 18.83 -39.83
C GLY A 150 18.03 18.06 -38.62
N VAL A 151 18.63 18.75 -37.67
CA VAL A 151 19.16 18.17 -36.43
C VAL A 151 18.55 18.87 -35.23
N ALA A 152 18.07 18.10 -34.26
CA ALA A 152 17.63 18.61 -32.96
C ALA A 152 18.86 18.85 -32.08
N LYS A 153 18.98 20.06 -31.53
CA LYS A 153 20.10 20.48 -30.69
C LYS A 153 19.59 20.96 -29.34
N GLY A 154 20.14 20.43 -28.26
CA GLY A 154 19.85 20.84 -26.91
C GLY A 154 20.28 22.28 -26.62
N ALA A 155 19.64 22.88 -25.62
CA ALA A 155 20.04 24.16 -25.04
C ALA A 155 21.54 24.16 -24.74
N LEU A 156 22.23 25.22 -25.17
CA LEU A 156 23.69 25.38 -25.03
C LEU A 156 24.54 24.22 -25.60
N GLY A 157 24.01 23.41 -26.52
CA GLY A 157 24.73 22.28 -27.12
C GLY A 157 24.85 21.06 -26.21
N SER A 158 24.01 20.96 -25.18
CA SER A 158 24.04 19.86 -24.19
C SER A 158 23.81 18.46 -24.78
N TRP A 159 23.08 18.37 -25.89
CA TRP A 159 22.85 17.13 -26.63
C TRP A 159 22.56 17.45 -28.10
N GLN A 160 22.70 16.46 -28.97
CA GLN A 160 22.36 16.58 -30.38
C GLN A 160 21.79 15.26 -30.88
N GLU A 161 20.73 15.33 -31.68
CA GLU A 161 20.07 14.16 -32.21
C GLU A 161 19.52 14.37 -33.63
N ASN A 162 19.78 13.40 -34.51
CA ASN A 162 19.26 13.44 -35.88
C ASN A 162 17.77 13.09 -35.90
N LEU A 163 16.98 13.83 -36.66
CA LEU A 163 15.53 13.60 -36.78
C LEU A 163 15.18 12.25 -37.43
N SER A 164 16.14 11.60 -38.09
CA SER A 164 15.98 10.22 -38.58
C SER A 164 15.68 9.22 -37.46
N ALA A 165 16.13 9.47 -36.23
CA ALA A 165 15.80 8.66 -35.05
C ALA A 165 14.31 8.69 -34.69
N PHE A 166 13.56 9.66 -35.21
CA PHE A 166 12.13 9.85 -34.97
C PHE A 166 11.31 9.74 -36.26
N GLY A 167 11.67 8.77 -37.11
CA GLY A 167 10.97 8.50 -38.37
C GLY A 167 11.13 9.60 -39.42
N GLY A 168 12.12 10.47 -39.27
CA GLY A 168 12.39 11.58 -40.18
C GLY A 168 11.41 12.75 -40.06
N TYR A 169 10.60 12.80 -39.00
CA TYR A 169 9.68 13.91 -38.79
C TYR A 169 10.44 15.23 -38.57
N ASN A 170 10.26 16.19 -39.48
CA ASN A 170 10.91 17.50 -39.42
C ASN A 170 9.88 18.63 -39.58
N PRO A 171 9.51 19.34 -38.48
CA PRO A 171 8.62 20.49 -38.53
C PRO A 171 9.27 21.78 -39.07
N GLY A 172 10.57 21.76 -39.39
CA GLY A 172 11.33 22.88 -39.95
C GLY A 172 12.24 23.57 -38.94
N ASP A 173 13.22 24.31 -39.46
CA ASP A 173 14.20 25.05 -38.67
C ASP A 173 13.53 26.11 -37.79
N GLY A 174 14.04 26.26 -36.56
CA GLY A 174 13.43 27.14 -35.54
C GLY A 174 12.29 26.48 -34.74
N SER A 175 11.91 25.24 -35.07
CA SER A 175 11.00 24.47 -34.21
C SER A 175 11.67 24.09 -32.89
N VAL A 176 10.91 24.11 -31.81
CA VAL A 176 11.39 23.72 -30.47
C VAL A 176 11.02 22.27 -30.19
N VAL A 177 11.94 21.57 -29.54
CA VAL A 177 11.79 20.17 -29.15
C VAL A 177 12.13 20.01 -27.68
N ILE A 178 11.63 18.93 -27.07
CA ILE A 178 11.99 18.52 -25.72
C ILE A 178 12.43 17.07 -25.82
N ALA A 179 13.70 16.80 -25.52
CA ALA A 179 14.21 15.44 -25.47
C ALA A 179 13.59 14.72 -24.27
N GLY A 180 12.88 13.63 -24.54
CA GLY A 180 12.62 12.62 -23.53
C GLY A 180 13.86 11.75 -23.41
N PHE A 181 14.82 12.19 -22.57
CA PHE A 181 16.01 11.40 -22.28
C PHE A 181 15.62 9.95 -21.98
N TYR A 182 16.33 8.99 -22.59
CA TYR A 182 16.09 7.54 -22.48
C TYR A 182 15.46 7.17 -21.14
N ALA A 183 14.16 6.89 -21.16
CA ALA A 183 13.49 6.28 -20.03
C ALA A 183 13.88 4.80 -20.05
N ASN A 184 15.07 4.50 -19.52
CA ASN A 184 15.51 3.13 -19.30
C ASN A 184 14.61 2.53 -18.21
N GLY A 185 13.63 1.77 -18.67
CA GLY A 185 12.68 1.06 -17.83
C GLY A 185 11.39 1.85 -17.62
N ALA A 186 10.28 1.12 -17.60
CA ALA A 186 9.19 1.45 -16.69
C ALA A 186 9.83 1.99 -15.42
N ARG A 187 9.47 3.20 -14.96
CA ARG A 187 9.91 3.61 -13.64
C ARG A 187 9.42 2.52 -12.69
N VAL A 188 10.31 1.62 -12.30
CA VAL A 188 10.13 0.74 -11.16
C VAL A 188 10.18 1.71 -10.00
N ASN A 189 9.05 2.37 -9.76
CA ASN A 189 8.87 3.18 -8.59
C ASN A 189 8.75 2.17 -7.46
N ASP A 190 9.90 1.81 -6.89
CA ASP A 190 10.08 0.77 -5.89
C ASP A 190 9.51 1.16 -4.51
N TYR A 191 8.69 2.21 -4.46
CA TYR A 191 8.20 2.77 -3.22
C TYR A 191 6.70 2.54 -3.10
N LEU A 192 6.34 1.61 -2.22
CA LEU A 192 5.03 1.60 -1.60
C LEU A 192 4.96 2.73 -0.56
N TYR A 193 4.79 3.97 -1.04
CA TYR A 193 4.64 5.14 -0.18
C TYR A 193 3.21 5.24 0.34
N ARG A 194 3.01 5.06 1.65
CA ARG A 194 1.69 5.18 2.29
C ARG A 194 1.77 5.99 3.56
N HIS A 195 1.77 7.30 3.40
CA HIS A 195 1.41 8.20 4.49
C HIS A 195 -0.07 8.51 4.42
N ALA A 196 -0.71 8.62 5.58
CA ALA A 196 -2.11 9.01 5.64
C ALA A 196 -2.28 10.41 5.04
N VAL A 197 -3.08 10.51 3.97
CA VAL A 197 -3.50 11.79 3.40
C VAL A 197 -4.88 12.13 3.96
N ALA A 198 -4.93 13.11 4.87
CA ALA A 198 -6.17 13.50 5.54
C ALA A 198 -7.21 14.04 4.56
N GLY A 199 -8.44 13.55 4.63
CA GLY A 199 -9.55 13.96 3.75
C GLY A 199 -9.61 13.25 2.39
N TYR A 200 -8.63 12.40 2.06
CA TYR A 200 -8.52 11.71 0.77
C TYR A 200 -8.41 10.18 0.95
N PRO A 201 -9.51 9.48 1.28
CA PRO A 201 -9.50 8.03 1.57
C PRO A 201 -9.01 7.18 0.40
N GLU A 202 -9.21 7.63 -0.84
CA GLU A 202 -8.75 6.97 -2.05
C GLU A 202 -7.22 6.90 -2.13
N LEU A 203 -6.50 7.89 -1.61
CA LEU A 203 -5.03 7.89 -1.55
C LEU A 203 -4.48 6.99 -0.44
N ASN A 204 -5.35 6.56 0.47
CA ASN A 204 -5.02 5.64 1.57
C ASN A 204 -5.47 4.20 1.30
N THR A 205 -6.13 3.96 0.16
CA THR A 205 -6.76 2.69 -0.19
C THR A 205 -6.07 2.06 -1.40
N MET A 206 -5.84 0.74 -1.36
CA MET A 206 -5.35 0.00 -2.51
C MET A 206 -6.44 -0.13 -3.57
N GLY A 207 -6.12 0.20 -4.82
CA GLY A 207 -7.01 -0.06 -5.98
C GLY A 207 -6.94 -1.48 -6.54
N THR A 208 -6.00 -2.31 -6.07
CA THR A 208 -5.78 -3.69 -6.54
C THR A 208 -5.16 -4.55 -5.43
N ALA A 209 -5.00 -5.86 -5.68
CA ALA A 209 -4.32 -6.76 -4.75
C ALA A 209 -2.83 -6.40 -4.58
N LEU A 210 -2.31 -6.50 -3.36
CA LEU A 210 -0.87 -6.39 -3.08
C LEU A 210 -0.27 -7.80 -3.12
N ASN A 211 0.62 -8.06 -4.07
CA ASN A 211 1.41 -9.29 -4.10
C ASN A 211 2.76 -9.03 -3.43
N MET A 212 3.06 -9.79 -2.37
CA MET A 212 4.33 -9.68 -1.64
C MET A 212 5.45 -10.54 -2.23
N GLY A 213 5.19 -11.36 -3.25
CA GLY A 213 6.22 -12.17 -3.91
C GLY A 213 6.92 -13.19 -3.00
N GLY A 214 6.26 -13.63 -1.92
CA GLY A 214 6.84 -14.51 -0.91
C GLY A 214 7.62 -13.80 0.20
N ASN A 215 7.59 -12.46 0.25
CA ASN A 215 8.22 -11.69 1.31
C ASN A 215 7.32 -11.54 2.54
N ASP A 216 7.96 -11.31 3.69
CA ASP A 216 7.31 -11.14 4.98
C ASP A 216 6.59 -9.80 5.13
N ILE A 217 5.58 -9.78 6.00
CA ILE A 217 4.99 -8.54 6.54
C ILE A 217 5.24 -8.54 8.05
N THR A 218 6.10 -7.65 8.54
CA THR A 218 6.50 -7.60 9.96
C THR A 218 5.87 -6.41 10.67
N THR A 219 5.64 -6.55 11.99
CA THR A 219 5.15 -5.47 12.86
C THR A 219 3.79 -4.87 12.47
N VAL A 220 2.86 -5.72 12.01
CA VAL A 220 1.47 -5.29 11.78
C VAL A 220 0.74 -5.21 13.12
N ARG A 221 0.07 -4.08 13.39
CA ARG A 221 -0.72 -3.91 14.61
C ARG A 221 -2.04 -4.69 14.55
N ASP A 222 -2.84 -4.47 13.50
CA ASP A 222 -4.11 -5.16 13.26
C ASP A 222 -4.19 -5.65 11.81
N VAL A 223 -4.74 -6.85 11.61
CA VAL A 223 -5.13 -7.38 10.29
C VAL A 223 -6.64 -7.66 10.32
N ASN A 224 -7.42 -6.88 9.59
CA ASN A 224 -8.85 -7.13 9.39
C ASN A 224 -9.05 -7.69 7.97
N ALA A 225 -9.42 -8.97 7.89
CA ALA A 225 -9.61 -9.68 6.63
C ALA A 225 -10.91 -10.48 6.64
N ARG A 226 -11.52 -10.65 5.46
CA ARG A 226 -12.68 -11.55 5.30
C ARG A 226 -12.28 -13.02 5.38
N ASN A 227 -11.09 -13.35 4.89
CA ASN A 227 -10.54 -14.71 4.82
C ASN A 227 -9.03 -14.68 5.07
N GLY A 228 -8.50 -15.71 5.72
CA GLY A 228 -7.07 -15.94 5.88
C GLY A 228 -6.72 -17.38 5.46
N TYR A 229 -5.72 -17.53 4.59
CA TYR A 229 -5.25 -18.82 4.09
C TYR A 229 -3.78 -18.97 4.46
N PHE A 230 -3.50 -19.77 5.49
CA PHE A 230 -2.15 -20.04 5.97
C PHE A 230 -1.77 -21.47 5.55
N SER A 231 -0.69 -21.62 4.76
CA SER A 231 -0.24 -22.92 4.24
C SER A 231 0.58 -23.72 5.24
N GLU A 232 1.10 -23.07 6.26
CA GLU A 232 1.97 -23.67 7.28
C GLU A 232 1.32 -23.61 8.65
N SER A 233 1.62 -22.58 9.44
CA SER A 233 1.18 -22.48 10.83
C SER A 233 0.59 -21.11 11.17
N VAL A 234 -0.22 -21.08 12.22
CA VAL A 234 -0.72 -19.86 12.87
C VAL A 234 -0.32 -19.93 14.33
N GLN A 235 0.57 -19.04 14.76
CA GLN A 235 0.99 -18.92 16.14
C GLN A 235 0.33 -17.68 16.77
N SER A 236 -0.40 -17.89 17.86
CA SER A 236 -1.02 -16.82 18.64
C SER A 236 -0.46 -16.80 20.05
N GLY A 237 0.01 -15.63 20.51
CA GLY A 237 0.36 -15.41 21.92
C GLY A 237 -0.86 -15.16 22.82
N GLY A 238 -2.05 -14.94 22.22
CA GLY A 238 -3.31 -14.69 22.91
C GLY A 238 -4.40 -15.70 22.56
N ALA A 239 -5.63 -15.40 23.00
CA ALA A 239 -6.80 -16.25 22.75
C ALA A 239 -7.19 -16.29 21.26
N ILE A 240 -7.62 -17.46 20.79
CA ILE A 240 -8.23 -17.65 19.47
C ILE A 240 -9.73 -17.82 19.68
N THR A 241 -10.55 -16.96 19.07
CA THR A 241 -12.00 -17.03 19.13
C THR A 241 -12.56 -17.33 17.74
N ALA A 242 -13.36 -18.39 17.62
CA ALA A 242 -14.07 -18.74 16.39
C ALA A 242 -15.58 -18.65 16.63
N ASN A 243 -16.29 -17.88 15.79
CA ASN A 243 -17.74 -17.69 15.91
C ASN A 243 -18.57 -18.85 15.31
N LYS A 244 -17.91 -19.81 14.65
CA LYS A 244 -18.51 -21.00 14.06
C LYS A 244 -17.70 -22.22 14.48
N ASP A 245 -17.26 -23.04 13.54
CA ASP A 245 -16.55 -24.28 13.81
C ASP A 245 -15.04 -24.08 13.83
N LEU A 246 -14.36 -24.83 14.70
CA LEU A 246 -12.92 -25.07 14.67
C LEU A 246 -12.69 -26.53 14.26
N THR A 247 -12.30 -26.75 13.01
CA THR A 247 -11.99 -28.09 12.48
C THR A 247 -10.50 -28.35 12.52
N ALA A 248 -10.09 -29.39 13.24
CA ALA A 248 -8.71 -29.89 13.24
C ALA A 248 -8.68 -31.30 12.66
N ASN A 249 -8.01 -31.48 11.51
CA ASN A 249 -7.81 -32.80 10.91
C ASN A 249 -6.77 -33.65 11.65
N GLY A 250 -5.96 -33.01 12.49
CA GLY A 250 -4.99 -33.66 13.38
C GLY A 250 -5.46 -33.64 14.83
N MET A 251 -4.54 -33.34 15.75
CA MET A 251 -4.82 -33.31 17.17
C MET A 251 -5.09 -31.89 17.68
N LEU A 252 -6.14 -31.71 18.46
CA LEU A 252 -6.33 -30.53 19.30
C LEU A 252 -5.68 -30.81 20.67
N ARG A 253 -4.63 -30.05 21.01
CA ARG A 253 -3.93 -30.17 22.30
C ARG A 253 -4.19 -28.94 23.15
N GLY A 254 -4.57 -29.15 24.40
CA GLY A 254 -4.65 -28.09 25.42
C GLY A 254 -3.89 -28.52 26.67
N SER A 255 -3.23 -27.58 27.33
CA SER A 255 -2.57 -27.84 28.63
C SER A 255 -3.56 -27.78 29.82
N HIS A 256 -4.80 -27.37 29.55
CA HIS A 256 -5.87 -27.20 30.55
C HIS A 256 -7.15 -27.84 30.01
N ASP A 257 -8.29 -27.41 30.54
CA ASP A 257 -9.58 -28.04 30.31
C ASP A 257 -10.14 -27.79 28.90
N LEU A 258 -10.90 -28.77 28.42
CA LEU A 258 -11.83 -28.61 27.31
C LEU A 258 -13.24 -28.43 27.88
N VAL A 259 -13.72 -27.19 27.90
CA VAL A 259 -15.07 -26.85 28.39
C VAL A 259 -16.03 -26.69 27.23
N LEU A 260 -17.11 -27.47 27.22
CA LEU A 260 -18.08 -27.50 26.14
C LEU A 260 -19.49 -27.25 26.69
N GLY A 261 -20.22 -26.32 26.09
CA GLY A 261 -21.64 -26.11 26.40
C GLY A 261 -22.57 -27.12 25.74
N GLY A 262 -22.06 -27.94 24.82
CA GLY A 262 -22.82 -28.93 24.04
C GLY A 262 -22.33 -30.36 24.24
N VAL A 263 -22.61 -31.23 23.26
CA VAL A 263 -22.29 -32.66 23.31
C VAL A 263 -20.93 -32.96 22.67
N VAL A 264 -20.13 -33.80 23.32
CA VAL A 264 -18.93 -34.41 22.72
C VAL A 264 -19.35 -35.58 21.84
N LYS A 265 -19.05 -35.49 20.53
CA LYS A 265 -19.29 -36.59 19.56
C LYS A 265 -17.98 -37.32 19.26
N LEU A 266 -17.87 -38.56 19.72
CA LEU A 266 -16.70 -39.41 19.50
C LEU A 266 -16.88 -40.22 18.21
N GLN A 267 -15.95 -40.09 17.26
CA GLN A 267 -16.03 -40.81 15.99
C GLN A 267 -15.37 -42.20 16.06
N GLN A 268 -14.23 -42.31 16.75
CA GLN A 268 -13.50 -43.56 16.86
C GLN A 268 -14.32 -44.62 17.60
N VAL A 269 -14.44 -45.80 16.98
CA VAL A 269 -15.02 -46.99 17.59
C VAL A 269 -13.90 -47.91 18.03
N ASN A 270 -13.96 -48.37 19.28
CA ASN A 270 -13.08 -49.37 19.84
C ASN A 270 -13.89 -50.54 20.42
N THR A 271 -13.21 -51.65 20.73
CA THR A 271 -13.83 -52.86 21.30
C THR A 271 -13.39 -53.02 22.74
N ALA A 272 -14.33 -53.26 23.66
CA ALA A 272 -14.02 -53.56 25.05
C ALA A 272 -13.12 -54.81 25.15
N GLY A 273 -12.15 -54.79 26.07
CA GLY A 273 -11.14 -55.85 26.24
C GLY A 273 -9.98 -55.79 25.24
N ALA A 274 -10.06 -54.98 24.18
CA ALA A 274 -8.94 -54.76 23.27
C ALA A 274 -7.87 -53.87 23.91
N SER A 275 -6.63 -53.99 23.44
CA SER A 275 -5.53 -53.14 23.90
C SER A 275 -5.72 -51.68 23.46
N CYS A 276 -5.21 -50.76 24.30
CA CYS A 276 -5.17 -49.33 24.03
C CYS A 276 -3.79 -48.76 24.40
N ASP A 277 -3.34 -47.76 23.65
CA ASP A 277 -2.00 -47.18 23.77
C ASP A 277 -1.92 -45.99 24.75
N THR A 278 -3.05 -45.30 24.96
CA THR A 278 -3.09 -44.03 25.70
C THR A 278 -4.01 -44.14 26.92
N TRP A 279 -3.42 -44.20 28.12
CA TRP A 279 -4.17 -44.28 29.37
C TRP A 279 -5.03 -43.04 29.60
N GLY A 280 -6.28 -43.25 30.02
CA GLY A 280 -7.25 -42.17 30.22
C GLY A 280 -7.92 -41.68 28.93
N ALA A 281 -7.61 -42.27 27.77
CA ALA A 281 -8.36 -41.99 26.55
C ALA A 281 -9.83 -42.41 26.69
N ILE A 282 -10.72 -41.60 26.14
CA ILE A 282 -12.18 -41.84 26.12
C ILE A 282 -12.60 -42.09 24.66
N SER A 283 -13.37 -43.15 24.42
CA SER A 283 -13.88 -43.55 23.11
C SER A 283 -15.30 -44.12 23.24
N ARG A 284 -15.80 -44.78 22.19
CA ARG A 284 -17.08 -45.50 22.19
C ARG A 284 -16.99 -46.86 21.52
N ASP A 285 -17.94 -47.74 21.81
CA ASP A 285 -18.16 -48.97 21.05
C ASP A 285 -19.08 -48.75 19.84
N ASN A 286 -19.41 -49.84 19.11
CA ASN A 286 -20.27 -49.75 17.93
C ASN A 286 -21.71 -49.28 18.27
N ALA A 287 -22.21 -49.64 19.46
CA ALA A 287 -23.53 -49.26 19.95
C ALA A 287 -23.56 -47.81 20.49
N GLY A 288 -22.40 -47.21 20.75
CA GLY A 288 -22.27 -45.85 21.27
C GLY A 288 -22.06 -45.76 22.79
N ALA A 289 -21.84 -46.88 23.49
CA ALA A 289 -21.49 -46.85 24.92
C ALA A 289 -20.07 -46.30 25.10
N ILE A 290 -19.84 -45.57 26.20
CA ILE A 290 -18.54 -44.96 26.49
C ILE A 290 -17.52 -46.04 26.87
N LEU A 291 -16.33 -45.94 26.28
CA LEU A 291 -15.16 -46.75 26.62
C LEU A 291 -14.08 -45.86 27.25
N SER A 292 -13.40 -46.37 28.27
CA SER A 292 -12.23 -45.73 28.90
C SER A 292 -11.03 -46.65 28.83
N CYS A 293 -9.89 -46.15 28.36
CA CYS A 293 -8.64 -46.89 28.39
C CYS A 293 -8.04 -46.86 29.79
N GLN A 294 -7.94 -48.02 30.45
CA GLN A 294 -7.35 -48.16 31.78
C GLN A 294 -6.32 -49.28 31.74
N SER A 295 -5.12 -49.02 32.26
CA SER A 295 -4.02 -50.00 32.33
C SER A 295 -3.72 -50.71 30.99
N GLY A 296 -3.91 -50.00 29.86
CA GLY A 296 -3.66 -50.52 28.51
C GLY A 296 -4.79 -51.36 27.89
N ILE A 297 -5.98 -51.41 28.49
CA ILE A 297 -7.15 -52.12 27.96
C ILE A 297 -8.38 -51.20 27.91
N TRP A 298 -9.21 -51.33 26.87
CA TRP A 298 -10.49 -50.64 26.79
C TRP A 298 -11.52 -51.26 27.73
N HIS A 299 -11.97 -50.51 28.72
CA HIS A 299 -13.07 -50.90 29.59
C HIS A 299 -14.38 -50.26 29.12
N GLY A 300 -15.42 -51.08 28.99
CA GLY A 300 -16.77 -50.58 28.78
C GLY A 300 -17.34 -49.99 30.06
N GLY A 301 -18.08 -48.89 29.94
CA GLY A 301 -18.99 -48.51 31.00
C GLY A 301 -20.09 -49.56 31.09
N ASP A 302 -20.06 -50.42 32.12
CA ASP A 302 -21.17 -51.31 32.39
C ASP A 302 -22.45 -50.45 32.50
N PRO A 303 -23.52 -50.75 31.74
CA PRO A 303 -24.79 -50.02 31.86
C PRO A 303 -25.43 -50.15 33.25
N LEU A 304 -24.85 -51.00 34.12
CA LEU A 304 -25.39 -51.46 35.39
C LEU A 304 -24.40 -51.31 36.55
N ALA A 305 -23.62 -50.24 36.59
CA ALA A 305 -23.14 -49.68 37.86
C ALA A 305 -24.17 -48.71 38.47
N VAL A 306 -25.48 -48.99 38.33
CA VAL A 306 -26.37 -48.71 39.45
C VAL A 306 -25.85 -49.62 40.55
N ILE A 307 -25.58 -49.06 41.73
CA ILE A 307 -25.30 -49.83 42.94
C ILE A 307 -26.38 -50.92 43.05
N GLN A 308 -26.11 -52.12 42.55
CA GLN A 308 -26.78 -53.30 43.04
C GLN A 308 -26.16 -53.50 44.41
N VAL A 309 -26.81 -52.93 45.42
CA VAL A 309 -26.81 -53.58 46.72
C VAL A 309 -27.32 -54.98 46.40
N LEU A 310 -26.42 -55.94 46.34
CA LEU A 310 -26.79 -57.33 46.44
C LEU A 310 -27.50 -57.40 47.79
N ASP A 311 -28.83 -57.43 47.77
CA ASP A 311 -29.63 -57.81 48.93
C ASP A 311 -29.26 -59.27 49.19
N THR A 312 -28.21 -59.49 49.98
CA THR A 312 -27.84 -60.81 50.48
C THR A 312 -28.76 -61.16 51.65
N THR A 313 -30.05 -61.26 51.36
CA THR A 313 -30.93 -62.08 52.15
C THR A 313 -31.18 -63.38 51.39
N LEU A 314 -30.83 -64.50 52.06
CA LEU A 314 -31.02 -65.91 51.67
C LEU A 314 -29.87 -66.44 50.77
N THR A 315 -29.11 -67.49 51.11
CA THR A 315 -29.35 -68.63 52.01
C THR A 315 -28.01 -69.36 52.23
N ASN A 316 -27.77 -69.84 53.45
CA ASN A 316 -26.79 -70.87 53.84
C ASN A 316 -25.37 -70.81 53.22
N MET A 317 -24.41 -70.29 54.01
CA MET A 317 -23.07 -70.87 54.06
C MET A 317 -22.49 -70.66 55.47
N THR A 318 -22.73 -71.64 56.34
CA THR A 318 -21.87 -71.92 57.49
C THR A 318 -20.50 -72.32 56.95
N ASP A 319 -19.60 -71.36 56.81
CA ASP A 319 -18.16 -71.48 57.00
C ASP A 319 -17.48 -70.35 56.23
N ILE A 320 -16.67 -69.56 56.95
CA ILE A 320 -15.33 -69.08 56.57
C ILE A 320 -14.97 -67.89 57.48
N ILE A 321 -14.12 -68.23 58.45
CA ILE A 321 -13.05 -67.42 59.07
C ILE A 321 -13.47 -66.42 60.17
N ARG A 322 -13.28 -66.89 61.40
CA ARG A 322 -13.02 -66.08 62.61
C ARG A 322 -11.86 -65.12 62.38
N PRO A 323 -11.91 -63.92 62.98
CA PRO A 323 -10.76 -63.43 63.74
C PRO A 323 -11.09 -63.25 65.21
N HIS A 324 -10.17 -63.72 66.04
CA HIS A 324 -10.17 -63.57 67.49
C HIS A 324 -9.97 -62.11 67.92
N ILE A 325 -10.84 -61.70 68.84
CA ILE A 325 -10.62 -60.82 70.02
C ILE A 325 -10.49 -59.30 69.77
N PRO A 326 -11.34 -58.48 70.46
CA PRO A 326 -11.36 -57.03 70.34
C PRO A 326 -10.38 -56.37 71.33
N SER A 327 -9.77 -55.26 70.95
CA SER A 327 -9.27 -54.31 71.93
C SER A 327 -9.37 -52.86 71.43
N LEU A 328 -9.95 -52.06 72.33
CA LEU A 328 -9.78 -50.61 72.49
C LEU A 328 -10.57 -49.69 71.53
N PHE A 329 -11.79 -49.41 72.00
CA PHE A 329 -12.45 -48.13 71.84
C PHE A 329 -11.50 -46.97 72.24
N THR A 330 -11.27 -46.05 71.30
CA THR A 330 -11.15 -44.62 71.62
C THR A 330 -11.71 -43.81 70.44
N HIS A 331 -12.90 -43.25 70.65
CA HIS A 331 -13.53 -42.26 69.80
C HIS A 331 -12.75 -40.95 69.85
N GLN A 332 -12.30 -40.43 68.71
CA GLN A 332 -12.29 -38.98 68.45
C GLN A 332 -12.77 -38.72 67.03
N ALA A 333 -14.07 -38.43 66.93
CA ALA A 333 -14.68 -37.88 65.74
C ALA A 333 -14.41 -36.36 65.70
N ALA A 334 -13.52 -35.92 64.80
CA ALA A 334 -13.43 -34.50 64.45
C ALA A 334 -14.54 -34.17 63.44
N ARG A 335 -15.67 -33.65 63.93
CA ARG A 335 -16.68 -32.98 63.10
C ARG A 335 -16.16 -31.59 62.74
N LEU A 336 -15.76 -31.38 61.48
CA LEU A 336 -15.64 -30.04 60.90
C LEU A 336 -17.00 -29.66 60.30
N SER A 337 -17.80 -28.92 61.06
CA SER A 337 -18.99 -28.23 60.55
C SER A 337 -18.57 -26.94 59.85
N CYS A 338 -18.74 -26.85 58.54
CA CYS A 338 -18.58 -25.62 57.79
C CYS A 338 -19.93 -24.90 57.71
N GLN A 339 -20.23 -24.02 58.67
CA GLN A 339 -21.37 -23.10 58.57
C GLN A 339 -20.97 -21.90 57.69
N LYS A 340 -21.41 -21.89 56.43
CA LYS A 340 -21.40 -20.68 55.60
C LYS A 340 -22.57 -19.78 56.03
N ARG A 341 -22.28 -18.71 56.76
CA ARG A 341 -23.21 -17.61 57.01
C ARG A 341 -23.19 -16.68 55.79
N TRP A 342 -24.31 -16.61 55.08
CA TRP A 342 -24.57 -15.62 54.03
C TRP A 342 -24.80 -14.23 54.66
N VAL A 343 -24.13 -13.20 54.14
CA VAL A 343 -24.48 -11.79 54.37
C VAL A 343 -24.56 -11.11 53.00
N PRO A 344 -25.70 -10.54 52.58
CA PRO A 344 -25.82 -9.86 51.31
C PRO A 344 -25.50 -8.36 51.42
N GLY A 345 -24.63 -7.86 50.53
CA GLY A 345 -24.51 -6.44 50.19
C GLY A 345 -23.19 -5.76 50.59
N GLY A 346 -22.33 -5.47 49.61
CA GLY A 346 -21.16 -4.60 49.79
C GLY A 346 -20.22 -4.60 48.57
N ARG A 347 -19.85 -3.41 48.09
CA ARG A 347 -19.15 -3.12 46.83
C ARG A 347 -17.65 -3.50 46.88
N ALA A 348 -17.07 -3.64 45.68
CA ALA A 348 -15.71 -4.08 45.39
C ALA A 348 -14.59 -3.14 45.88
N GLU A 349 -13.49 -3.72 46.37
CA GLU A 349 -12.14 -3.14 46.35
C GLU A 349 -11.08 -4.21 45.99
N THR A 350 -10.04 -3.75 45.31
CA THR A 350 -8.95 -4.46 44.60
C THR A 350 -7.98 -5.30 45.48
N PRO A 351 -7.23 -6.26 44.91
CA PRO A 351 -6.49 -7.26 45.68
C PRO A 351 -5.09 -6.80 46.14
N GLY A 352 -4.91 -6.70 47.46
CA GLY A 352 -3.63 -6.51 48.13
C GLY A 352 -2.96 -7.84 48.49
N ARG A 353 -1.74 -7.99 47.98
CA ARG A 353 -0.70 -9.01 48.24
C ARG A 353 -0.55 -9.37 49.73
N TRP A 354 -0.53 -10.67 50.07
CA TRP A 354 0.09 -11.16 51.32
C TRP A 354 0.88 -12.45 51.09
N GLN A 355 2.14 -12.38 51.51
CA GLN A 355 3.14 -13.43 51.55
C GLN A 355 2.84 -14.37 52.73
N GLY A 356 2.95 -15.68 52.50
CA GLY A 356 2.94 -16.70 53.54
C GLY A 356 4.23 -17.50 53.48
N THR A 357 5.17 -17.16 54.37
CA THR A 357 6.43 -17.87 54.62
C THR A 357 6.13 -19.17 55.36
N SER A 358 6.55 -20.33 54.85
CA SER A 358 6.62 -21.57 55.63
C SER A 358 8.04 -22.13 55.57
N VAL A 359 8.75 -22.02 56.69
CA VAL A 359 10.00 -22.71 56.98
C VAL A 359 9.63 -24.09 57.54
N ILE A 360 10.13 -25.15 56.93
CA ILE A 360 10.24 -26.48 57.55
C ILE A 360 11.72 -26.85 57.54
N ARG A 361 12.28 -27.05 58.73
CA ARG A 361 13.59 -27.69 58.94
C ARG A 361 13.38 -29.20 59.07
N TRP A 362 14.29 -29.92 58.41
CA TRP A 362 14.67 -31.35 58.49
C TRP A 362 13.65 -32.35 59.02
#